data_AF-A0A1V4QDF0-F1
#
_entry.id   AF-A0A1V4QDF0-F1
#
_cell.length_a   1.000
_cell.length_b   1.000
_cell.length_c   1.000
_cell.angle_alpha   90.00
_cell.angle_beta   90.00
_cell.angle_gamma   90.00
#
_symmetry.space_group_name_H-M   'P 1'
#
loop_
_entity.id
_entity.type
_entity.pdbx_description
1 polymer ?
#
loop_
_entity_poly.entity_id
_entity_poly.type
_entity_poly.pdbx_seq_one_letter_code
_entity_poly.pdbx_strand_id
1 'polypeptide(L)' 'MTDELKRLPQAIEIAHRTRNIVWQNIGFALGVKGIFLIIGVLGMATMWEAVFADVGVALLAILNSTRILR' A
#
# COMPACT_ATOMS: atom_id res chain seq x y z
N MET A 1 30.75 -12.36 5.14
CA MET A 1 30.51 -11.40 4.04
C MET A 1 30.67 -12.19 2.76
N THR A 2 29.56 -12.61 2.15
CA THR A 2 29.57 -13.53 1.01
C THR A 2 29.08 -12.75 -0.20
N ASP A 3 30.01 -12.13 -0.89
CA ASP A 3 29.81 -11.49 -2.20
C ASP A 3 29.57 -12.58 -3.24
N GLU A 4 28.36 -13.10 -3.29
CA GLU A 4 27.92 -13.98 -4.35
C GLU A 4 27.09 -13.14 -5.33
N LEU A 5 27.70 -12.76 -6.46
CA LEU A 5 27.00 -12.17 -7.62
C LEU A 5 25.75 -12.99 -8.04
N LYS A 6 25.66 -14.26 -7.64
CA LYS A 6 24.51 -15.16 -7.82
C LYS A 6 23.25 -14.76 -7.03
N ARG A 7 23.36 -13.92 -6.01
CA ARG A 7 22.19 -13.45 -5.20
C ARG A 7 21.57 -12.16 -5.71
N LEU A 8 22.26 -11.43 -6.59
CA LEU A 8 21.73 -10.23 -7.26
C LEU A 8 20.43 -10.52 -8.04
N PRO A 9 20.34 -11.59 -8.86
CA PRO A 9 19.10 -11.94 -9.55
C PRO A 9 17.95 -12.26 -8.59
N GLN A 10 18.24 -12.94 -7.47
CA GLN A 10 17.23 -13.26 -6.45
C GLN A 10 16.74 -12.01 -5.72
N ALA A 11 17.65 -11.10 -5.37
CA ALA A 11 17.29 -9.82 -4.76
C ALA A 11 16.44 -8.94 -5.69
N ILE A 12 16.73 -8.95 -7.00
CA ILE A 12 15.93 -8.26 -8.01
C ILE A 12 14.53 -8.89 -8.11
N GLU A 13 14.42 -10.22 -8.14
CA GLU A 13 13.10 -10.87 -8.19
C GLU A 13 12.22 -10.51 -6.96
N ILE A 14 12.82 -10.48 -5.76
CA ILE A 14 12.15 -10.07 -4.52
C ILE A 14 11.76 -8.58 -4.59
N ALA A 15 12.62 -7.72 -5.13
CA ALA A 15 12.33 -6.30 -5.30
C ALA A 15 11.16 -6.07 -6.28
N HIS A 16 11.07 -6.85 -7.36
CA HIS A 16 9.95 -6.78 -8.30
C HIS A 16 8.62 -7.22 -7.66
N ARG A 17 8.62 -8.29 -6.85
CA ARG A 17 7.43 -8.72 -6.09
C ARG A 17 6.99 -7.65 -5.09
N THR A 18 7.96 -7.12 -4.34
CA THR A 18 7.74 -6.00 -3.40
C THR A 18 7.13 -4.80 -4.11
N ARG A 19 7.67 -4.41 -5.27
CA ARG A 19 7.17 -3.30 -6.06
C ARG A 19 5.70 -3.48 -6.46
N ASN A 20 5.31 -4.68 -6.90
CA ASN A 20 3.91 -4.95 -7.25
C ASN A 20 2.95 -4.76 -6.06
N ILE A 21 3.36 -5.19 -4.86
CA ILE A 21 2.55 -5.03 -3.64
C ILE A 21 2.45 -3.56 -3.23
N VAL A 22 3.55 -2.81 -3.34
CA VAL A 22 3.55 -1.36 -3.11
C VAL A 22 2.59 -0.66 -4.07
N TRP A 23 2.59 -1.01 -5.36
CA TRP A 23 1.65 -0.44 -6.33
C TRP A 23 0.19 -0.77 -5.99
N GLN A 24 -0.10 -1.98 -5.51
CA GLN A 24 -1.45 -2.33 -5.03
C GLN A 24 -1.86 -1.47 -3.83
N ASN A 25 -0.97 -1.28 -2.85
CA ASN A 25 -1.24 -0.45 -1.68
C ASN A 25 -1.45 1.03 -2.05
N ILE A 26 -0.63 1.57 -2.94
CA ILE A 26 -0.77 2.94 -3.44
C ILE A 26 -2.10 3.10 -4.17
N GLY A 27 -2.46 2.15 -5.04
CA GLY A 27 -3.75 2.16 -5.73
C GLY A 27 -4.93 2.14 -4.76
N PHE A 28 -4.85 1.30 -3.71
CA PHE A 28 -5.90 1.21 -2.69
C PHE A 28 -6.02 2.50 -1.87
N ALA A 29 -4.89 3.07 -1.46
CA ALA A 29 -4.85 4.32 -0.70
C ALA A 29 -5.40 5.51 -1.51
N LEU A 30 -4.99 5.62 -2.78
CA LEU A 30 -5.49 6.65 -3.69
C LEU A 30 -6.98 6.47 -3.98
N GLY A 31 -7.46 5.23 -4.12
CA GLY A 31 -8.87 4.94 -4.34
C GLY A 31 -9.73 5.41 -3.17
N VAL A 32 -9.38 5.04 -1.94
CA VAL A 32 -10.10 5.47 -0.73
C VAL A 32 -10.05 6.99 -0.58
N LYS A 33 -8.88 7.60 -0.77
CA LYS A 33 -8.73 9.05 -0.65
C LYS A 33 -9.54 9.81 -1.72
N GLY A 34 -9.63 9.27 -2.93
CA GLY A 34 -10.46 9.80 -4.01
C GLY A 34 -11.96 9.71 -3.69
N ILE A 35 -12.42 8.59 -3.14
CA ILE A 35 -13.81 8.43 -2.70
C ILE A 35 -14.16 9.48 -1.63
N PHE A 36 -13.30 9.64 -0.62
CA PHE A 36 -13.52 10.64 0.43
C PHE A 36 -13.46 12.08 -0.08
N LEU A 37 -12.60 12.38 -1.06
CA LEU A 37 -12.58 13.68 -1.71
C LEU A 37 -13.94 13.98 -2.38
N ILE A 38 -14.50 13.02 -3.11
CA ILE A 38 -15.79 13.19 -3.81
C ILE A 38 -16.93 13.37 -2.80
N ILE A 39 -16.99 12.53 -1.76
CA ILE A 39 -18.02 12.62 -0.71
C ILE A 39 -17.87 13.93 0.08
N GLY A 40 -16.63 14.39 0.30
CA GLY A 40 -16.34 15.67 0.95
C GLY A 40 -16.79 16.87 0.13
N VAL A 41 -16.59 16.84 -1.20
CA VAL A 41 -17.12 17.88 -2.10
C VAL A 41 -18.65 17.91 -2.10
N LEU A 42 -19.30 16.76 -1.94
CA LEU A 42 -20.76 16.66 -1.79
C LEU A 42 -21.27 17.10 -0.40
N GLY A 43 -20.38 17.47 0.53
CA GLY A 43 -20.72 17.94 1.88
C GLY A 43 -21.24 16.85 2.82
N MET A 44 -21.13 15.58 2.44
CA MET A 44 -21.60 14.43 3.23
C MET A 44 -20.48 13.76 4.04
N ALA A 45 -19.22 14.14 3.83
CA ALA A 45 -18.10 13.51 4.56
C ALA A 45 -17.89 14.16 5.92
N THR A 46 -17.86 13.33 6.96
CA THR A 46 -17.39 13.76 8.28
C THR A 46 -15.89 13.55 8.42
N MET A 47 -15.20 14.43 9.16
CA MET A 47 -13.77 14.29 9.47
C MET A 47 -13.46 12.93 10.11
N TRP A 48 -14.40 12.38 10.89
CA TRP A 48 -14.24 11.10 11.57
C TRP A 48 -14.15 9.92 10.60
N GLU A 49 -15.03 9.85 9.60
CA GLU A 49 -15.01 8.78 8.60
C GLU A 49 -13.73 8.83 7.75
N ALA A 50 -13.26 10.04 7.42
CA ALA A 50 -12.02 10.24 6.68
C ALA A 50 -10.80 9.72 7.45
N VAL A 51 -10.72 10.01 8.75
CA VAL A 51 -9.64 9.51 9.61
C VAL A 51 -9.70 7.99 9.74
N PHE A 52 -10.89 7.41 9.94
CA PHE A 52 -11.05 5.96 10.02
C PHE A 52 -10.60 5.28 8.72
N ALA A 53 -10.95 5.86 7.57
CA ALA A 53 -10.56 5.33 6.28
C ALA A 53 -9.06 5.37 6.04
N ASP A 54 -8.38 6.47 6.37
CA ASP A 54 -6.92 6.59 6.25
C ASP A 54 -6.20 5.57 7.17
N VAL A 55 -6.67 5.38 8.41
CA VAL A 55 -6.13 4.38 9.34
C VAL A 55 -6.41 2.95 8.84
N GLY A 56 -7.61 2.68 8.34
CA GLY A 56 -7.97 1.37 7.76
C GLY A 56 -7.14 1.02 6.53
N VAL A 57 -6.92 1.98 5.64
CA VAL A 57 -6.00 1.86 4.49
C VAL A 57 -4.59 1.55 4.94
N ALA A 58 -4.08 2.24 5.98
CA ALA A 58 -2.75 2.00 6.51
C ALA A 58 -2.62 0.56 7.05
N LEU A 59 -3.63 0.08 7.81
CA LEU A 59 -3.66 -1.30 8.30
C LEU A 59 -3.71 -2.33 7.16
N LEU A 60 -4.52 -2.09 6.14
CA LEU A 60 -4.57 -2.95 4.95
C LEU A 60 -3.24 -2.95 4.20
N ALA A 61 -2.58 -1.80 4.08
CA ALA A 61 -1.28 -1.68 3.44
C ALA A 61 -0.21 -2.47 4.22
N ILE A 62 -0.24 -2.42 5.55
CA ILE A 62 0.66 -3.19 6.41
C ILE A 62 0.40 -4.69 6.22
N LEU A 63 -0.86 -5.13 6.28
CA LEU A 63 -1.24 -6.54 6.07
C LEU A 63 -0.83 -7.05 4.67
N ASN A 64 -0.97 -6.24 3.63
CA ASN A 64 -0.57 -6.63 2.29
C ASN A 64 0.96 -6.64 2.14
N SER A 65 1.67 -5.77 2.88
CA SER A 65 3.14 -5.73 2.91
C SER A 65 3.74 -6.92 3.64
N THR A 66 3.10 -7.47 4.69
CA THR A 66 3.58 -8.70 5.34
C THR A 66 3.52 -9.93 4.43
N ARG A 67 2.75 -9.87 3.33
CA ARG A 67 2.73 -10.89 2.28
C ARG A 67 4.07 -11.02 1.54
N ILE A 68 4.97 -10.04 1.65
CA ILE A 68 6.34 -10.09 1.10
C ILE A 68 7.25 -11.03 1.93
N LEU A 69 6.97 -11.20 3.23
CA LEU A 69 7.78 -12.05 4.12
C LEU A 69 7.50 -13.56 3.95
N ARG A 70 6.51 -13.93 3.14
CA ARG A 70 6.22 -15.32 2.75
C ARG A 70 6.64 -15.54 1.31
#